data_AF-A0A5E4K9K5-F1
#
_entry.id   AF-A0A5E4K9K5-F1
#
_cell.length_a   1.000
_cell.length_b   1.000
_cell.length_c   1.000
_cell.angle_alpha   90.00
_cell.angle_beta   90.00
_cell.angle_gamma   90.00
#
_symmetry.space_group_name_H-M   'P 1'
#
loop_
_entity.id
_entity.type
_entity.pdbx_description
1 polymer ?
#
loop_
_entity_poly.entity_id
_entity_poly.type
_entity_poly.pdbx_seq_one_letter_code
_entity_poly.pdbx_strand_id
1 'polypeptide(L)'
;MSWELLDTTSFFLFTLIFYFLGVLSKRLGEVMGMKKYYYMYYLGMALMLSGSVVMTPYFSIENPRLYGYALFSSGLTAGLIASIKYWGWLFKEFFKG
;
A
#
# COMPACT_ATOMS: atom_id res chain seq x y z
N MET A 1 14.99 -11.25 -18.47
CA MET A 1 15.10 -9.80 -18.23
C MET A 1 13.74 -9.10 -18.04
N SER A 2 12.61 -9.62 -18.55
CA SER A 2 11.30 -8.95 -18.45
C SER A 2 10.63 -8.99 -17.06
N TRP A 3 10.72 -10.11 -16.34
CA TRP A 3 9.95 -10.32 -15.10
C TRP A 3 10.43 -9.48 -13.91
N GLU A 4 11.75 -9.36 -13.71
CA GLU A 4 12.31 -8.57 -12.60
C GLU A 4 12.07 -7.07 -12.76
N LEU A 5 12.06 -6.59 -14.01
CA LEU A 5 11.68 -5.22 -14.35
C LEU A 5 10.20 -4.98 -14.03
N LEU A 6 9.33 -5.93 -14.37
CA LEU A 6 7.90 -5.86 -14.07
C LEU A 6 7.64 -5.86 -12.56
N ASP A 7 8.33 -6.72 -11.82
CA ASP A 7 8.25 -6.76 -10.35
C ASP A 7 8.68 -5.41 -9.76
N THR A 8 9.90 -4.96 -10.05
CA THR A 8 10.43 -3.70 -9.51
C THR A 8 9.52 -2.51 -9.83
N THR A 9 9.03 -2.45 -11.07
CA THR A 9 8.11 -1.39 -11.52
C THR A 9 6.77 -1.47 -10.77
N SER A 10 6.25 -2.68 -10.54
CA SER A 10 4.99 -2.88 -9.81
C SER A 10 5.12 -2.47 -8.34
N PHE A 11 6.18 -2.94 -7.65
CA PHE A 11 6.45 -2.54 -6.27
C PHE A 11 6.57 -1.02 -6.13
N PHE A 12 7.30 -0.38 -7.03
CA PHE A 12 7.46 1.07 -7.04
C PHE A 12 6.14 1.80 -7.31
N LEU A 13 5.40 1.41 -8.36
CA LEU A 13 4.13 2.03 -8.72
C LEU A 13 3.10 1.94 -7.59
N PHE A 14 2.88 0.76 -7.03
CA PHE A 14 1.86 0.59 -5.99
C PHE A 14 2.24 1.28 -4.68
N THR A 15 3.53 1.29 -4.33
CA THR A 15 4.01 2.08 -3.19
C THR A 15 3.75 3.57 -3.40
N LEU A 16 4.03 4.08 -4.61
CA LEU A 16 3.81 5.48 -4.96
C LEU A 16 2.32 5.84 -4.95
N ILE A 17 1.45 4.97 -5.47
CA ILE A 17 -0.01 5.14 -5.41
C ILE A 17 -0.48 5.21 -3.95
N PHE A 18 -0.03 4.28 -3.09
CA PHE A 18 -0.42 4.27 -1.68
C PHE A 18 0.16 5.45 -0.90
N TYR A 19 1.32 5.95 -1.29
CA TYR A 19 1.89 7.17 -0.75
C TYR A 19 0.97 8.37 -1.04
N PHE A 20 0.59 8.58 -2.31
CA PHE A 20 -0.32 9.67 -2.67
C PHE A 20 -1.69 9.53 -2.00
N LEU A 21 -2.27 8.32 -2.01
CA LEU A 21 -3.54 8.06 -1.33
C LEU A 21 -3.43 8.32 0.18
N GLY A 22 -2.34 7.91 0.82
CA GLY A 22 -2.08 8.16 2.23
C GLY A 22 -1.96 9.65 2.56
N VAL A 23 -1.22 10.41 1.75
CA VAL A 23 -1.06 11.86 1.91
C VAL A 23 -2.39 12.60 1.71
N LEU A 24 -3.13 12.26 0.65
CA LEU A 24 -4.45 12.84 0.40
C LEU A 24 -5.42 12.50 1.53
N SER A 25 -5.46 11.23 1.95
CA SER A 25 -6.31 10.79 3.05
C SER A 25 -5.94 11.50 4.36
N LYS A 26 -4.65 11.70 4.64
CA LYS A 26 -4.21 12.44 5.81
C LYS A 26 -4.72 13.89 5.80
N ARG A 27 -4.50 14.62 4.69
CA ARG A 27 -4.92 16.01 4.55
C ARG A 27 -6.44 16.16 4.62
N LEU A 28 -7.18 15.31 3.91
CA LEU A 28 -8.64 15.29 3.95
C LEU A 28 -9.16 14.97 5.35
N GLY A 29 -8.52 14.02 6.04
CA GLY A 29 -8.92 13.64 7.39
C GLY A 29 -8.67 14.72 8.43
N GLU A 30 -7.61 15.50 8.27
CA GLU A 30 -7.34 16.68 9.10
C GLU A 30 -8.38 17.78 8.89
N VAL A 31 -8.78 18.04 7.65
CA VAL A 31 -9.79 19.07 7.31
C VAL A 31 -11.21 18.64 7.73
N MET A 32 -11.57 17.38 7.51
CA MET A 32 -12.91 16.86 7.75
C MET A 32 -13.10 16.25 9.15
N GLY A 33 -12.08 16.26 10.00
CA GLY A 33 -12.14 15.66 11.34
C GLY A 33 -12.29 14.13 11.34
N MET A 34 -11.88 13.45 10.26
CA MET A 34 -11.98 11.99 10.16
C MET A 34 -10.97 11.27 11.06
N LYS A 35 -11.32 10.06 11.49
CA LYS A 35 -10.38 9.16 12.18
C LYS A 35 -9.19 8.84 11.26
N LYS A 36 -8.01 8.73 11.87
CA LYS A 36 -6.70 8.54 11.22
C LYS A 36 -6.51 7.16 10.56
N TYR A 37 -7.47 6.69 9.77
CA TYR A 37 -7.38 5.41 9.06
C TYR A 37 -6.28 5.39 7.99
N TYR A 38 -5.69 6.54 7.66
CA TYR A 38 -4.57 6.65 6.74
C TYR A 38 -3.33 5.84 7.19
N TYR A 39 -3.21 5.48 8.48
CA TYR A 39 -2.12 4.62 8.96
C TYR A 39 -2.09 3.24 8.29
N MET A 40 -3.23 2.74 7.81
CA MET A 40 -3.27 1.48 7.07
C MET A 40 -2.53 1.56 5.72
N TYR A 41 -2.48 2.74 5.09
CA TYR A 41 -1.65 2.94 3.90
C TYR A 41 -0.17 2.86 4.23
N TYR A 42 0.27 3.44 5.35
CA TYR A 42 1.67 3.34 5.79
C TYR A 42 2.06 1.90 6.12
N LEU A 43 1.16 1.14 6.75
CA LEU A 43 1.37 -0.28 7.02
C LEU A 43 1.46 -1.10 5.74
N GLY A 44 0.56 -0.84 4.77
CA GLY A 44 0.60 -1.48 3.45
C GLY A 44 1.89 -1.19 2.68
N MET A 45 2.36 0.07 2.70
CA MET A 45 3.63 0.46 2.09
C MET A 45 4.83 -0.20 2.77
N ALA A 46 4.85 -0.27 4.11
CA ALA A 46 5.91 -0.94 4.85
C ALA A 46 5.99 -2.43 4.49
N LEU A 47 4.85 -3.11 4.37
CA LEU A 47 4.78 -4.50 3.93
C LEU A 47 5.30 -4.68 2.49
N MET A 48 4.86 -3.85 1.55
CA MET A 48 5.36 -3.92 0.16
C MET A 48 6.86 -3.69 0.07
N LEU A 49 7.38 -2.66 0.75
CA LEU A 49 8.81 -2.37 0.75
C LEU A 49 9.60 -3.51 1.39
N SER A 50 9.11 -4.09 2.49
CA SER A 50 9.74 -5.26 3.10
C SER A 50 9.75 -6.47 2.14
N GLY A 51 8.70 -6.67 1.34
CA GLY A 51 8.66 -7.72 0.33
C GLY A 51 9.72 -7.53 -0.75
N SER A 52 9.95 -6.29 -1.19
CA SER A 52 11.02 -5.97 -2.14
C SER A 52 12.41 -6.23 -1.54
N VAL A 53 12.62 -5.88 -0.27
CA VAL A 53 13.88 -6.14 0.45
C VAL A 53 14.14 -7.64 0.58
N VAL A 54 13.13 -8.44 0.92
CA VAL A 54 13.26 -9.91 1.06
C VAL A 54 13.62 -10.59 -0.27
N MET A 55 13.20 -10.01 -1.41
CA MET A 55 13.57 -10.51 -2.74
C MET A 55 15.00 -10.21 -3.15
N THR A 56 15.71 -9.33 -2.43
CA THR A 56 17.10 -9.02 -2.77
C THR A 56 18.02 -10.22 -2.48
N PRO A 57 19.02 -10.47 -3.33
CA PRO A 57 19.93 -11.61 -3.19
C PRO A 57 20.83 -11.53 -1.95
N TYR A 58 20.76 -10.43 -1.19
CA TYR A 58 21.53 -10.23 0.03
C TYR A 58 21.06 -11.15 1.18
N PHE A 59 19.80 -11.58 1.17
CA PHE A 59 19.25 -12.45 2.21
C PHE A 59 19.28 -13.92 1.75
N SER A 60 19.97 -14.78 2.50
CA SER A 60 20.00 -16.23 2.27
C SER A 60 18.71 -16.90 2.79
N ILE A 61 17.57 -16.51 2.22
CA ILE A 61 16.25 -17.07 2.55
C ILE A 61 15.92 -18.16 1.54
N GLU A 62 15.28 -19.24 2.00
CA GLU A 62 14.74 -20.27 1.12
C GLU A 62 13.58 -19.67 0.30
N ASN A 63 13.68 -19.66 -1.04
CA ASN A 63 12.64 -19.13 -1.92
C ASN A 63 12.19 -17.67 -1.61
N PRO A 64 13.09 -16.67 -1.73
CA PRO A 64 12.82 -15.28 -1.37
C PRO A 64 11.70 -14.63 -2.20
N ARG A 65 11.46 -15.14 -3.42
CA ARG A 65 10.37 -14.68 -4.29
C ARG A 65 9.00 -14.97 -3.71
N LEU A 66 8.79 -16.16 -3.15
CA LEU A 66 7.50 -16.52 -2.54
C LEU A 66 7.17 -15.58 -1.36
N TYR A 67 8.14 -15.37 -0.47
CA TYR A 67 7.97 -14.48 0.68
C TYR A 67 7.78 -13.02 0.27
N GLY A 68 8.53 -12.54 -0.71
CA GLY A 68 8.34 -11.19 -1.23
C GLY A 68 6.97 -10.96 -1.85
N TYR A 69 6.45 -11.91 -2.64
CA TYR A 69 5.10 -11.80 -3.20
C TYR A 69 4.01 -11.93 -2.13
N ALA A 70 4.22 -12.73 -1.08
CA ALA A 70 3.30 -12.80 0.06
C ALA A 70 3.23 -11.46 0.83
N LEU A 71 4.38 -10.84 1.08
CA LEU A 71 4.46 -9.51 1.69
C LEU A 71 3.87 -8.42 0.80
N PHE A 72 4.12 -8.48 -0.51
CA PHE A 72 3.56 -7.55 -1.48
C PHE A 72 2.03 -7.64 -1.56
N SER A 73 1.50 -8.86 -1.71
CA SER A 73 0.05 -9.11 -1.79
C SER A 73 -0.65 -8.72 -0.49
N SER A 74 -0.10 -9.03 0.67
CA SER A 74 -0.66 -8.60 1.96
C SER A 74 -0.64 -7.07 2.12
N GLY A 75 0.45 -6.41 1.72
CA GLY A 75 0.55 -4.95 1.70
C GLY A 75 -0.51 -4.32 0.78
N LEU A 76 -0.70 -4.89 -0.41
CA LEU A 76 -1.74 -4.47 -1.37
C LEU A 76 -3.14 -4.62 -0.79
N THR A 77 -3.46 -5.79 -0.23
CA THR A 77 -4.76 -6.05 0.39
C THR A 77 -5.04 -5.07 1.52
N ALA A 78 -4.05 -4.79 2.38
CA ALA A 78 -4.21 -3.84 3.47
C ALA A 78 -4.54 -2.42 2.98
N GLY A 79 -3.82 -1.90 1.99
CA GLY A 79 -4.12 -0.57 1.46
C GLY A 79 -5.36 -0.50 0.56
N LEU A 80 -5.77 -1.60 -0.07
CA LEU A 80 -7.06 -1.69 -0.74
C LEU A 80 -8.21 -1.61 0.27
N ILE A 81 -8.14 -2.35 1.38
CA ILE A 81 -9.13 -2.27 2.46
C ILE A 81 -9.17 -0.85 3.03
N ALA A 82 -8.01 -0.23 3.24
CA ALA A 82 -7.92 1.16 3.68
C ALA A 82 -8.64 2.09 2.69
N SER A 83 -8.43 1.88 1.39
CA SER A 83 -9.04 2.68 0.33
C SER A 83 -10.55 2.54 0.29
N ILE A 84 -11.06 1.31 0.33
CA ILE A 84 -12.51 1.05 0.33
C ILE A 84 -13.16 1.70 1.56
N LYS A 85 -12.56 1.56 2.74
CA LYS A 85 -13.11 2.16 3.97
C LYS A 85 -13.06 3.68 3.94
N TYR A 86 -11.93 4.26 3.56
CA TYR A 86 -11.71 5.71 3.62
C TYR A 86 -12.50 6.43 2.54
N TRP A 87 -12.27 6.07 1.28
CA TRP A 87 -12.92 6.70 0.14
C TRP A 87 -14.39 6.32 0.05
N GLY A 88 -14.76 5.10 0.43
CA GLY A 88 -16.17 4.70 0.50
C GLY A 88 -16.96 5.48 1.55
N TRP A 89 -16.34 5.83 2.69
CA TRP A 89 -16.96 6.73 3.66
C TRP A 89 -17.07 8.16 3.11
N LEU A 90 -15.99 8.67 2.50
CA LEU A 90 -15.95 10.03 1.96
C LEU A 90 -17.00 10.24 0.86
N PHE A 91 -17.18 9.25 -0.03
CA PHE A 91 -18.23 9.26 -1.04
C PHE A 91 -19.63 9.31 -0.43
N LYS A 92 -19.89 8.54 0.63
CA LYS A 92 -21.20 8.57 1.31
C LYS A 92 -21.49 9.92 1.94
N GLU A 93 -20.48 10.57 2.50
CA GLU A 93 -20.64 11.89 3.11
C GLU A 93 -20.89 12.97 2.04
N PHE A 94 -20.16 12.89 0.91
CA PHE A 94 -20.33 13.83 -0.21
C PHE A 94 -21.72 13.77 -0.84
N PHE A 95 -22.35 12.60 -0.88
CA PHE A 95 -23.73 12.43 -1.39
C PHE A 95 -24.83 12.63 -0.32
N LYS A 96 -24.45 12.79 0.95
CA LYS A 96 -25.39 13.12 2.03
C LYS A 96 -25.56 14.62 2.24
N GLY A 97 -24.60 15.43 1.78
CA GLY A 97 -24.71 16.88 1.68
C GLY A 97 -25.43 17.30 0.40
#